data_AF-A0A7T5RGH9-F1
#
_entry.id   AF-A0A7T5RGH9-F1
#
_cell.length_a   1.000
_cell.length_b   1.000
_cell.length_c   1.000
_cell.angle_alpha   90.00
_cell.angle_beta   90.00
_cell.angle_gamma   90.00
#
_symmetry.space_group_name_H-M   'P 1'
#
loop_
_entity.id
_entity.type
_entity.pdbx_description
1 polymer ?
#
loop_
_entity_poly.entity_id
_entity_poly.type
_entity_poly.pdbx_seq_one_letter_code
_entity_poly.pdbx_strand_id
1 'polypeptide(L)' 'MARKEILILVVITFLTFMAWVIFDIIHTRTQVTIDPTIQEATAPLEPTFDQSAIQLLQP' A
#
# COMPACT_ATOMS: atom_id res chain seq x y z
N MET A 1 23.55 37.59 3.02
CA MET A 1 22.49 36.87 3.76
C MET A 1 22.90 36.79 5.21
N ALA A 2 22.06 37.33 6.09
CA ALA A 2 22.28 37.23 7.53
C ALA A 2 22.11 35.77 7.97
N ARG A 3 22.94 35.27 8.90
CA ARG A 3 22.87 33.89 9.42
C ARG A 3 21.46 33.50 9.91
N LYS A 4 20.69 34.48 10.39
CA LYS A 4 19.29 34.29 10.81
C LYS A 4 18.36 33.94 9.65
N GLU A 5 18.55 34.51 8.47
CA GLU A 5 17.70 34.26 7.29
C GLU A 5 17.87 32.82 6.81
N ILE A 6 19.12 32.34 6.79
CA ILE A 6 19.44 30.96 6.40
C ILE A 6 18.80 29.96 7.37
N LEU A 7 18.86 30.23 8.68
CA LEU A 7 18.24 29.37 9.70
C LEU A 7 16.72 29.29 9.52
N ILE A 8 16.06 30.42 9.27
CA ILE A 8 14.61 30.45 9.03
C ILE A 8 14.26 29.66 7.77
N LEU A 9 15.05 29.83 6.70
CA LEU A 9 14.83 29.12 5.43
C LEU A 9 14.93 27.61 5.62
N VAL A 10 15.97 27.13 6.32
CA VAL A 10 16.16 25.69 6.61
C VAL A 10 15.01 25.13 7.42
N VAL A 11 14.52 25.85 8.43
CA VAL A 11 13.38 25.40 9.26
C VAL A 11 12.11 25.30 8.42
N ILE A 12 11.84 26.29 7.57
CA ILE A 12 10.67 26.27 6.69
C ILE A 12 10.75 25.10 5.71
N THR A 13 11.89 24.92 5.05
CA THR A 13 12.09 23.81 4.11
C THR A 13 11.93 22.46 4.80
N PHE A 14 12.44 22.31 6.02
CA PHE A 14 12.29 21.09 6.81
C PHE A 14 10.82 20.81 7.14
N LEU A 15 10.06 21.82 7.56
CA LEU A 15 8.62 21.69 7.83
C LEU A 15 7.83 21.34 6.57
N THR A 16 8.16 21.96 5.43
CA THR A 16 7.55 21.62 4.14
C THR A 16 7.80 20.17 3.76
N PHE A 17 9.04 19.68 3.94
CA PHE A 17 9.38 18.29 3.63
C PHE A 17 8.65 17.31 4.56
N MET A 18 8.57 17.60 5.86
CA MET A 18 7.79 16.80 6.82
C MET A 18 6.31 16.72 6.44
N ALA A 19 5.70 17.86 6.11
CA ALA A 19 4.30 17.91 5.68
C ALA A 19 4.08 17.07 4.40
N TRP A 20 5.01 17.15 3.45
CA TRP A 20 4.96 16.38 2.21
C TRP A 20 5.04 14.87 2.46
N VAL A 21 5.98 14.42 3.30
CA VAL A 21 6.11 13.00 3.68
C VAL A 21 4.86 12.48 4.38
N ILE A 22 4.27 13.25 5.30
CA ILE A 22 3.04 12.84 5.99
C ILE A 22 1.89 12.69 4.98
N PHE A 23 1.74 13.66 4.07
CA PHE A 23 0.72 13.63 3.04
C PHE A 23 0.89 12.43 2.11
N ASP A 24 2.13 12.14 1.71
CA ASP A 24 2.48 11.02 0.86
C ASP A 24 2.18 9.67 1.51
N ILE A 25 2.51 9.50 2.79
CA ILE A 25 2.17 8.29 3.57
C ILE A 25 0.65 8.10 3.64
N ILE A 26 -0.10 9.16 3.92
CA ILE A 26 -1.56 9.10 4.03
C ILE A 26 -2.17 8.74 2.66
N HIS A 27 -1.74 9.41 1.58
CA HIS A 27 -2.26 9.16 0.23
C HIS A 27 -1.92 7.76 -0.27
N THR A 28 -0.69 7.31 -0.02
CA THR A 28 -0.25 5.96 -0.35
C THR A 28 -1.10 4.93 0.39
N ARG A 29 -1.36 5.11 1.68
CA ARG A 29 -2.23 4.19 2.44
C ARG A 29 -3.67 4.17 1.92
N THR A 30 -4.22 5.31 1.51
CA THR A 30 -5.57 5.35 0.92
C THR A 30 -5.64 4.70 -0.46
N GLN A 31 -4.56 4.77 -1.25
CA GLN A 31 -4.47 4.10 -2.56
C GLN A 31 -4.15 2.61 -2.47
N VAL A 32 -3.52 2.17 -1.36
CA VAL A 32 -3.24 0.75 -1.07
C VAL A 32 -4.42 0.08 -0.36
N THR A 33 -5.55 0.77 -0.16
CA THR A 33 -6.83 0.07 -0.03
C THR A 33 -7.05 -0.64 -1.36
N ILE A 34 -6.61 -1.89 -1.43
CA ILE A 34 -6.78 -2.78 -2.57
C ILE A 34 -8.24 -2.69 -2.95
N ASP A 35 -8.49 -2.10 -4.13
CA ASP A 35 -9.81 -2.04 -4.73
C ASP A 35 -10.44 -3.44 -4.58
N PRO A 36 -11.66 -3.58 -4.03
CA PRO A 36 -12.25 -4.89 -3.73
C PRO A 36 -12.25 -5.81 -4.96
N THR A 37 -12.23 -5.24 -6.16
CA THR A 37 -12.07 -5.95 -7.44
C THR A 37 -10.73 -6.68 -7.61
N ILE A 38 -9.63 -6.17 -7.06
CA ILE A 38 -8.29 -6.79 -7.11
C ILE A 38 -8.12 -7.83 -6.00
N GLN A 39 -8.78 -7.65 -4.86
CA GLN A 39 -8.81 -8.63 -3.76
C GLN A 39 -9.48 -9.94 -4.20
N GLU A 40 -10.57 -9.88 -4.98
CA GLU A 40 -11.19 -11.08 -5.57
C GLU A 40 -10.31 -11.73 -6.65
N ALA A 41 -9.58 -10.94 -7.44
CA ALA A 41 -8.69 -11.46 -8.48
C ALA A 41 -7.37 -12.06 -7.94
N THR A 42 -7.01 -11.74 -6.69
CA THR A 42 -5.83 -12.29 -5.99
C THR A 42 -6.19 -13.27 -4.89
N ALA A 43 -7.49 -13.55 -4.69
CA ALA A 43 -7.89 -14.70 -3.91
C ALA A 43 -7.17 -15.92 -4.51
N PRO A 44 -6.42 -16.70 -3.71
CA PRO A 44 -5.88 -17.94 -4.21
C PRO A 44 -7.05 -18.69 -4.82
N LEU A 45 -6.90 -19.15 -6.06
CA LEU A 45 -7.81 -20.12 -6.65
C LEU A 45 -7.77 -21.30 -5.69
N GLU A 46 -8.65 -21.33 -4.69
CA GLU A 46 -8.87 -22.49 -3.86
C GLU A 46 -9.24 -23.56 -4.88
N PRO A 47 -8.39 -24.54 -5.16
CA PRO A 47 -8.86 -25.68 -5.90
C PRO A 47 -9.81 -26.33 -4.92
N THR A 48 -11.11 -26.08 -5.09
CA THR A 48 -12.16 -26.95 -4.56
C THR A 48 -11.97 -28.27 -5.28
N PHE A 49 -10.93 -29.00 -4.87
CA PHE A 49 -10.51 -30.24 -5.47
C PHE A 49 -11.62 -31.22 -5.13
N ASP A 50 -12.47 -31.49 -6.11
CA ASP A 50 -13.62 -32.35 -5.93
C ASP A 50 -13.11 -33.76 -5.61
N GLN A 51 -13.06 -34.08 -4.32
CA GLN A 51 -12.57 -35.35 -3.81
C GLN A 51 -13.44 -36.53 -4.30
N SER A 52 -14.63 -36.27 -4.83
CA SER A 52 -15.47 -37.29 -5.46
C SER A 52 -14.85 -37.83 -6.76
N ALA A 53 -14.09 -37.01 -7.50
CA ALA A 53 -13.41 -37.43 -8.71
C ALA A 53 -12.23 -38.38 -8.43
N ILE A 54 -11.55 -38.22 -7.28
CA ILE A 54 -10.48 -39.14 -6.85
C ILE A 54 -11.06 -40.50 -6.43
N GLN A 55 -12.24 -40.52 -5.80
CA GLN A 55 -12.89 -41.76 -5.38
C GLN A 55 -13.35 -42.63 -6.57
N LEU A 56 -13.62 -42.02 -7.73
CA LEU A 56 -13.94 -42.74 -8.97
C LEU A 56 -12.72 -43.38 -9.65
N LEU A 57 -11.50 -43.01 -9.25
CA LEU A 57 -10.24 -43.50 -9.83
C LEU A 57 -9.49 -44.46 -8.88
N GLN A 58 -10.03 -44.77 -7.70
CA GLN A 58 -9.48 -45.81 -6.85
C GLN A 58 -9.92 -47.19 -7.38
N PRO A 59 -8.97 -48.11 -7.68
CA PRO A 59 -9.26 -49.45 -8.18
C PRO A 59 -9.87 -50.37 -7.11
#